data_AF-A0A9D7GUQ1-F1
#
_entry.id   AF-A0A9D7GUQ1-F1
#
_cell.length_a   1.000
_cell.length_b   1.000
_cell.length_c   1.000
_cell.angle_alpha   90.00
_cell.angle_beta   90.00
_cell.angle_gamma   90.00
#
_symmetry.space_group_name_H-M   'P 1'
#
loop_
_entity.id
_entity.type
_entity.pdbx_description
1 polymer ?
#
loop_
_entity_poly.entity_id
_entity_poly.type
_entity_poly.pdbx_seq_one_letter_code
_entity_poly.pdbx_strand_id
1 'polypeptide(L)' 'MTPRLLLDENLAARLVGLLQNEFPGSLHVRDAIRPAATDAEVW' A
#
# COMPACT_ATOMS: atom_id res chain seq x y z
N MET A 1 21.78 5.03 7.21
CA MET A 1 20.93 4.46 8.27
C MET A 1 19.84 3.66 7.59
N THR A 2 19.74 2.35 7.83
CA THR A 2 18.70 1.51 7.23
C THR A 2 17.37 1.86 7.91
N PRO A 3 16.35 2.36 7.18
CA PRO A 3 15.06 2.65 7.77
C PRO A 3 14.48 1.35 8.33
N ARG A 4 14.17 1.34 9.63
CA ARG A 4 13.53 0.20 10.27
C ARG A 4 12.05 0.24 9.89
N LEU A 5 11.57 -0.80 9.21
CA LEU A 5 10.13 -1.00 9.05
C LEU A 5 9.55 -1.26 10.45
N LEU A 6 8.78 -0.30 10.95
CA LEU A 6 7.91 -0.53 12.07
C LEU A 6 6.59 -1.03 11.49
N LEU A 7 6.13 -2.18 11.97
CA LEU A 7 4.80 -2.69 11.66
C LEU A 7 3.79 -1.84 12.46
N ASP A 8 3.44 -0.70 11.89
CA ASP A 8 2.51 0.27 12.45
C ASP A 8 1.29 0.48 11.52
N GLU A 9 0.27 1.18 12.01
CA GLU A 9 -0.98 1.45 11.28
C GLU A 9 -0.76 2.19 9.94
N ASN A 10 0.36 2.91 9.82
CA ASN A 10 0.72 3.68 8.64
C ASN A 10 1.65 2.92 7.70
N LEU A 11 2.08 1.70 8.07
CA LEU A 11 3.01 0.93 7.26
C LEU A 11 2.47 0.69 5.85
N ALA A 12 1.20 0.30 5.72
CA ALA A 12 0.60 0.00 4.41
C ALA A 12 0.70 1.20 3.44
N ALA A 13 0.45 2.41 3.91
CA ALA A 13 0.58 3.62 3.10
C ALA A 13 2.04 3.95 2.77
N ARG A 14 2.95 3.80 3.73
CA ARG A 14 4.38 4.07 3.53
C ARG A 14 5.04 3.05 2.61
N LEU A 15 4.59 1.80 2.68
CA LEU A 15 5.13 0.69 1.89
C LEU A 15 4.96 0.95 0.40
N VAL A 16 3.82 1.50 -0.03
CA VAL A 16 3.58 1.87 -1.43
C VAL A 16 4.70 2.78 -1.94
N GLY A 17 5.04 3.84 -1.19
CA GLY A 17 6.12 4.75 -1.56
C GLY A 17 7.51 4.10 -1.57
N LEU A 18 7.76 3.14 -0.68
CA LEU A 18 9.02 2.38 -0.67
C LEU A 18 9.15 1.43 -1.86
N LEU A 19 8.02 0.93 -2.38
CA LEU A 19 7.99 0.00 -3.51
C LEU A 19 8.04 0.70 -4.88
N GLN A 20 7.78 2.00 -4.95
CA GLN A 20 7.69 2.76 -6.22
C GLN A 20 8.92 2.60 -7.13
N ASN A 21 10.13 2.50 -6.58
CA ASN A 21 11.35 2.36 -7.39
C ASN A 21 11.41 1.02 -8.14
N GLU A 22 11.00 -0.08 -7.49
CA GLU A 22 11.04 -1.42 -8.07
C GLU A 22 9.72 -1.78 -8.79
N PHE A 23 8.62 -1.19 -8.32
CA PHE A 23 7.26 -1.45 -8.78
C PHE A 23 6.50 -0.11 -8.94
N PRO A 24 6.69 0.61 -10.05
CA PRO A 24 6.12 1.95 -10.27
C PRO A 24 4.58 1.99 -10.23
N GLY A 25 3.91 0.87 -10.50
CA GLY A 25 2.45 0.74 -10.42
C GLY A 25 1.91 0.47 -9.01
N SER A 26 2.76 0.44 -7.99
CA SER A 26 2.32 0.16 -6.62
C SER A 26 1.36 1.25 -6.14
N LEU A 27 0.21 0.83 -5.64
CA LEU A 27 -0.83 1.72 -5.10
C LEU A 27 -1.38 1.13 -3.81
N HIS A 28 -1.85 1.98 -2.90
CA HIS A 28 -2.60 1.48 -1.75
C HIS A 28 -3.97 1.02 -2.24
N VAL A 29 -4.48 -0.11 -1.74
CA VAL A 29 -5.76 -0.69 -2.21
C VAL A 29 -6.90 0.33 -2.20
N ARG A 30 -6.99 1.17 -1.15
CA ARG A 30 -7.94 2.29 -1.04
C ARG A 30 -7.97 3.24 -2.25
N ASP A 31 -6.83 3.42 -2.92
CA ASP A 31 -6.66 4.35 -4.03
C ASP A 31 -6.93 3.65 -5.38
N ALA A 32 -6.93 2.32 -5.40
CA ALA A 32 -7.18 1.50 -6.57
C ALA A 32 -8.64 1.00 -6.68
N ILE A 33 -9.37 0.97 -5.57
CA ILE A 33 -10.75 0.46 -5.50
C ILE A 33 -11.77 1.56 -5.20
N ARG A 34 -13.03 1.32 -5.55
CA ARG A 34 -14.14 2.20 -5.19
C ARG A 34 -14.43 2.17 -3.68
N PRO A 35 -14.92 3.27 -3.08
CA PRO A 35 -15.44 3.24 -1.71
C PRO A 35 -16.50 2.15 -1.54
N ALA A 36 -16.45 1.44 -0.40
CA ALA A 36 -17.33 0.30 -0.11
C ALA A 36 -17.26 -0.85 -1.13
N ALA A 37 -16.10 -1.04 -1.77
CA ALA A 37 -15.81 -2.27 -2.48
C ALA A 37 -15.92 -3.48 -1.55
N THR A 38 -16.46 -4.56 -2.08
CA THR A 38 -16.55 -5.85 -1.40
C THR A 38 -15.18 -6.52 -1.34
N ASP A 39 -14.99 -7.44 -0.39
CA ASP A 39 -13.77 -8.26 -0.33
C ASP A 39 -13.48 -8.98 -1.66
N ALA A 40 -14.52 -9.43 -2.37
CA ALA A 40 -14.39 -10.07 -3.68
C ALA A 40 -13.92 -9.13 -4.81
N GLU A 41 -14.02 -7.81 -4.62
CA GLU A 41 -13.44 -6.82 -5.55
C GLU A 41 -11.99 -6.48 -5.20
N VAL A 42 -11.55 -6.84 -3.99
CA VAL A 42 -10.18 -6.64 -3.51
C VAL A 42 -9.29 -7.86 -3.78
N TRP A 43 -9.87 -9.07 -3.68
CA TRP A 43 -9.19 -10.37 -3.79
C TRP A 43 -9.56 -11.11 -5.07
#